data_AF-A0A521GWF3-F1
#
_entry.id   AF-A0A521GWF3-F1
#
_cell.length_a   1.000
_cell.length_b   1.000
_cell.length_c   1.000
_cell.angle_alpha   90.00
_cell.angle_beta   90.00
_cell.angle_gamma   90.00
#
_symmetry.space_group_name_H-M   'P 1'
#
loop_
_entity.id
_entity.type
_entity.pdbx_description
1 polymer ?
#
loop_
_entity_poly.entity_id
_entity_poly.type
_entity_poly.pdbx_seq_one_letter_code
_entity_poly.pdbx_strand_id
1 'polypeptide(L)' 'MKLLVELEQEVDGRWIAEVPDLPGVMAYGRSPEDARAKVRALALRVLAERLEHGESGRIF' A
#
# COMPACT_ATOMS: atom_id res chain seq x y z
N MET A 1 11.75 7.84 -0.63
CA MET A 1 10.84 7.01 0.20
C MET A 1 10.99 5.55 -0.22
N LYS A 2 11.28 4.62 0.69
CA LYS A 2 11.14 3.18 0.41
C LYS A 2 9.90 2.71 1.17
N LEU A 3 8.84 2.37 0.43
CA LEU A 3 7.64 1.76 1.03
C LEU A 3 7.90 0.26 1.14
N LEU A 4 7.87 -0.27 2.36
CA LEU A 4 7.88 -1.70 2.59
C LEU A 4 6.52 -2.24 2.16
N VAL A 5 6.53 -3.27 1.33
CA VAL A 5 5.32 -3.97 0.91
C VAL A 5 5.43 -5.38 1.44
N GLU A 6 4.51 -5.76 2.30
CA GLU A 6 4.33 -7.14 2.75
C GLU A 6 3.38 -7.84 1.79
N LEU A 7 3.71 -9.06 1.41
CA LEU A 7 2.94 -9.88 0.49
C LEU A 7 2.58 -11.17 1.20
N GLU A 8 1.29 -11.48 1.24
CA GLU A 8 0.77 -12.71 1.80
C GLU A 8 -0.09 -13.42 0.77
N GLN A 9 -0.02 -14.75 0.75
CA GLN A 9 -0.88 -15.59 -0.09
C GLN A 9 -1.97 -16.20 0.77
N GLU A 10 -3.20 -15.93 0.40
CA GLU A 10 -4.39 -16.50 1.02
C GLU A 10 -4.55 -17.98 0.69
N VAL A 11 -5.33 -18.69 1.50
CA VAL A 11 -5.63 -20.11 1.31
C VAL A 11 -6.30 -20.43 -0.02
N ASP A 12 -7.02 -19.47 -0.61
CA ASP A 12 -7.65 -19.58 -1.94
C ASP A 12 -6.67 -19.33 -3.11
N GLY A 13 -5.39 -19.07 -2.81
CA GLY A 13 -4.36 -18.73 -3.79
C GLY A 13 -4.35 -17.26 -4.24
N ARG A 14 -5.25 -16.42 -3.69
CA ARG A 14 -5.23 -14.96 -3.89
C ARG A 14 -4.03 -14.34 -3.18
N TRP A 15 -3.49 -13.27 -3.74
CA TRP A 15 -2.42 -12.52 -3.11
C TRP A 15 -2.98 -11.24 -2.49
N ILE A 16 -2.54 -10.93 -1.29
CA ILE A 16 -2.75 -9.64 -0.65
C ILE A 16 -1.40 -8.96 -0.47
N ALA A 17 -1.37 -7.65 -0.72
CA ALA A 17 -0.22 -6.82 -0.46
C ALA A 17 -0.63 -5.69 0.48
N GLU A 18 0.13 -5.45 1.52
CA GLU A 18 -0.09 -4.35 2.46
C GLU A 18 1.16 -3.49 2.63
N VAL A 19 0.96 -2.23 3.02
CA VAL A 19 2.03 -1.32 3.40
C VAL A 19 1.86 -1.00 4.88
N PRO A 20 2.62 -1.65 5.79
CA PRO A 20 2.43 -1.47 7.24
C PRO A 20 2.67 -0.02 7.71
N ASP A 21 3.48 0.73 6.96
CA ASP A 21 3.76 2.15 7.19
C ASP A 21 2.54 3.06 6.90
N LEU A 22 1.59 2.57 6.10
CA LEU A 22 0.38 3.29 5.70
C LEU A 22 -0.84 2.46 6.12
N PRO A 23 -1.35 2.64 7.35
CA PRO A 23 -2.51 1.87 7.82
C PRO A 23 -3.71 2.10 6.89
N GLY A 24 -4.31 0.99 6.45
CA GLY A 24 -5.41 0.98 5.49
C GLY A 24 -4.99 0.85 4.01
N VAL A 25 -3.69 0.87 3.71
CA VAL A 25 -3.17 0.65 2.34
C VAL A 25 -2.88 -0.83 2.13
N MET A 26 -3.89 -1.53 1.61
CA MET A 26 -3.79 -2.93 1.21
C MET A 26 -4.51 -3.16 -0.13
N ALA A 27 -4.03 -4.12 -0.92
CA ALA A 27 -4.61 -4.45 -2.21
C ALA A 27 -4.49 -5.94 -2.54
N TYR A 28 -5.56 -6.49 -3.12
CA TYR A 28 -5.58 -7.86 -3.60
C TYR A 28 -5.11 -7.96 -5.06
N GLY A 29 -4.37 -9.02 -5.36
CA GLY A 29 -3.92 -9.37 -6.69
C GLY A 29 -4.07 -10.85 -7.01
N ARG A 30 -4.06 -11.14 -8.31
CA ARG A 30 -4.05 -12.52 -8.84
C ARG A 30 -2.65 -13.16 -8.80
N SER A 31 -1.63 -12.32 -8.64
CA SER A 31 -0.22 -12.69 -8.56
C SER A 31 0.46 -11.76 -7.56
N PRO A 32 1.63 -12.13 -6.99
CA PRO A 32 2.36 -11.27 -6.06
C PRO A 32 2.73 -9.92 -6.71
N GLU A 33 3.08 -9.94 -8.00
CA GLU A 33 3.40 -8.73 -8.76
C GLU A 33 2.18 -7.81 -8.96
N ASP A 34 1.00 -8.39 -9.21
CA ASP A 34 -0.26 -7.66 -9.37
C ASP A 34 -0.68 -6.99 -8.06
N ALA A 35 -0.61 -7.73 -6.95
CA ALA A 35 -0.90 -7.19 -5.62
C ALA A 35 0.09 -6.07 -5.27
N ARG A 36 1.39 -6.27 -5.55
CA ARG A 36 2.45 -5.28 -5.32
C ARG A 36 2.31 -4.03 -6.19
N ALA A 37 1.82 -4.15 -7.42
CA ALA A 37 1.58 -3.00 -8.29
C ALA A 37 0.39 -2.17 -7.78
N LYS A 38 -0.70 -2.84 -7.41
CA LYS A 38 -1.93 -2.19 -6.90
C LYS A 38 -1.69 -1.47 -5.58
N VAL A 39 -1.01 -2.11 -4.63
CA VAL A 39 -0.74 -1.48 -3.33
C VAL A 39 0.19 -0.28 -3.46
N ARG A 40 1.15 -0.31 -4.39
CA ARG A 40 2.03 0.84 -4.67
C ARG A 40 1.26 2.00 -5.29
N ALA A 41 0.35 1.73 -6.22
CA ALA A 41 -0.52 2.77 -6.76
C ALA A 41 -1.41 3.40 -5.68
N LEU A 42 -1.95 2.58 -4.77
CA LEU A 42 -2.74 3.06 -3.65
C LEU A 42 -1.90 3.90 -2.67
N ALA A 43 -0.71 3.43 -2.31
CA ALA A 43 0.22 4.15 -1.45
C ALA A 43 0.58 5.53 -2.01
N LEU A 44 0.85 5.62 -3.32
CA LEU A 44 1.13 6.90 -3.97
C LEU A 44 -0.06 7.85 -3.91
N ARG A 45 -1.30 7.35 -4.05
CA ARG A 45 -2.52 8.16 -3.91
C ARG A 45 -2.71 8.66 -2.49
N VAL A 46 -2.48 7.81 -1.48
CA VAL A 46 -2.57 8.21 -0.07
C VAL A 46 -1.50 9.25 0.27
N LEU A 47 -0.27 9.07 -0.22
CA LEU A 47 0.79 10.06 -0.03
C LEU A 47 0.45 11.39 -0.71
N ALA A 48 -0.13 11.36 -1.91
CA ALA A 48 -0.61 12.56 -2.59
C ALA A 48 -1.75 13.23 -1.81
N GLU A 49 -2.75 12.47 -1.38
CA GLU A 49 -3.88 12.99 -0.60
C GLU A 49 -3.44 13.60 0.73
N ARG A 50 -2.47 13.00 1.43
CA ARG A 50 -1.89 13.57 2.67
C ARG A 50 -1.12 14.86 2.41
N LEU A 51 -0.41 14.94 1.27
CA LEU A 51 0.29 16.16 0.85
C LEU A 51 -0.72 17.27 0.48
N GLU A 52 -1.82 16.93 -0.19
CA GLU A 52 -2.86 17.86 -0.63
C GLU A 52 -3.77 18.33 0.50
N HIS A 53 -4.16 17.45 1.42
CA HIS A 53 -4.97 17.81 2.60
C HIS A 53 -4.18 18.52 3.70
N GLY A 54 -2.88 18.72 3.52
CA GLY A 54 -2.09 19.48 4.48
C GLY A 54 -2.01 18.83 5.85
N GLU A 55 -1.81 17.50 5.92
CA GLU A 55 -1.24 16.89 7.12
C GLU A 55 0.24 17.34 7.26
N SER A 56 0.43 18.64 7.52
CA SER A 56 1.62 19.22 8.14
C SER A 56 1.71 18.88 9.64
N GLY A 57 0.99 17.85 10.09
CA GLY A 57 0.93 17.39 11.47
C GLY A 57 1.91 16.26 11.74
N ARG A 58 3.21 16.57 11.70
CA ARG A 58 4.30 15.76 12.28
C ARG A 58 4.66 14.46 11.54
N ILE A 59 5.31 14.62 10.39
CA ILE A 59 6.35 13.68 9.96
C ILE A 59 7.66 14.45 9.74
N PHE A 60 8.27 14.90 10.84
CA PHE A 60 9.69 15.21 10.94
C PHE A 60 10.24 14.50 12.17
#